data_AF-A0A0L6W9Q4-F1
#
_entry.id   AF-A0A0L6W9Q4-F1
#
_cell.length_a   1.000
_cell.length_b   1.000
_cell.length_c   1.000
_cell.angle_alpha   90.00
_cell.angle_beta   90.00
_cell.angle_gamma   90.00
#
_symmetry.space_group_name_H-M   'P 1'
#
loop_
_entity.id
_entity.type
_entity.pdbx_description
1 polymer ?
#
loop_
_entity_poly.entity_id
_entity_poly.type
_entity_poly.pdbx_seq_one_letter_code
_entity_poly.pdbx_strand_id
1 'polypeptide(L)'
;MENGRYVFAMTVDGNSGTIRFADSGETFLVAVGVHNNKCWCDILPNLQVDQPGTVIHPQYYAKGTSYAVQRRKVLASYQVTSATGHQLTINYTQAEGQDLAADIIIA
;
A
#
# COMPACT_ATOMS: atom_id res chain seq x y z
N MET A 1 -10.86 2.64 -13.10
CA MET A 1 -11.74 2.31 -11.95
C MET A 1 -12.88 1.48 -12.49
N GLU A 2 -13.22 0.40 -11.82
CA GLU A 2 -14.33 -0.48 -12.19
C GLU A 2 -15.31 -0.52 -11.04
N ASN A 3 -16.54 -0.03 -11.27
CA ASN A 3 -17.60 0.02 -10.24
C ASN A 3 -17.15 0.69 -8.93
N GLY A 4 -16.40 1.80 -9.02
CA GLY A 4 -15.89 2.53 -7.85
C GLY A 4 -14.64 1.92 -7.21
N ARG A 5 -14.09 0.84 -7.76
CA ARG A 5 -12.86 0.19 -7.28
C ARG A 5 -11.66 0.62 -8.12
N TYR A 6 -10.52 0.76 -7.46
CA TYR A 6 -9.23 0.86 -8.14
C TYR A 6 -8.71 -0.56 -8.39
N VAL A 7 -8.39 -0.85 -9.65
CA VAL A 7 -7.89 -2.16 -10.07
C VAL A 7 -6.44 -1.99 -10.50
N PHE A 8 -5.57 -2.79 -9.90
CA PHE A 8 -4.16 -2.87 -10.27
C PHE A 8 -3.88 -4.25 -10.86
N ALA A 9 -3.75 -4.31 -12.19
CA ALA A 9 -3.44 -5.54 -12.90
C ALA A 9 -1.92 -5.73 -13.01
N MET A 10 -1.41 -6.81 -12.44
CA MET A 10 -0.01 -7.22 -12.54
C MET A 10 0.12 -8.47 -13.40
N THR A 11 1.09 -8.49 -14.31
CA THR A 11 1.39 -9.67 -15.14
C THR A 11 2.56 -10.50 -14.61
N VAL A 12 3.28 -10.02 -13.59
CA VAL A 12 4.48 -10.68 -13.03
C VAL A 12 4.47 -10.57 -11.51
N ASP A 13 4.76 -11.68 -10.81
CA ASP A 13 4.97 -11.70 -9.36
C ASP A 13 6.15 -10.78 -8.97
N GLY A 14 6.11 -10.27 -7.74
CA GLY A 14 7.16 -9.44 -7.18
C GLY A 14 6.98 -7.95 -7.42
N ASN A 15 6.05 -7.52 -8.27
CA ASN A 15 5.76 -6.10 -8.48
C ASN A 15 4.74 -5.54 -7.47
N SER A 16 4.53 -4.22 -7.49
CA SER A 16 3.57 -3.53 -6.63
C SER A 16 3.13 -2.21 -7.25
N GLY A 17 2.08 -1.63 -6.69
CA GLY A 17 1.57 -0.32 -7.04
C GLY A 17 1.40 0.53 -5.80
N THR A 18 1.32 1.85 -6.00
CA THR A 18 1.04 2.79 -4.92
C THR A 18 -0.08 3.73 -5.31
N ILE A 19 -0.92 4.09 -4.34
CA ILE A 19 -1.95 5.13 -4.48
C ILE A 19 -1.69 6.16 -3.38
N ARG A 20 -1.48 7.41 -3.77
CA ARG A 20 -1.34 8.54 -2.84
C ARG A 20 -2.69 9.24 -2.71
N PHE A 21 -3.15 9.37 -1.48
CA PHE A 21 -4.35 10.14 -1.12
C PHE A 21 -3.92 11.46 -0.52
N ALA A 22 -4.64 12.52 -0.86
CA ALA A 22 -4.46 13.84 -0.28
C ALA A 22 -5.83 14.48 -0.08
N ASP A 23 -6.09 14.93 1.14
CA ASP A 23 -7.21 15.79 1.48
C ASP A 23 -6.73 16.87 2.47
N SER A 24 -7.50 17.92 2.66
CA SER A 24 -7.17 19.17 3.37
C SER A 24 -6.28 19.01 4.63
N GLY A 25 -4.96 18.96 4.44
CA GLY A 25 -3.95 18.86 5.50
C GLY A 25 -3.42 17.45 5.82
N GLU A 26 -3.98 16.40 5.21
CA GLU A 26 -3.54 15.02 5.40
C GLU A 26 -3.14 14.38 4.07
N THR A 27 -2.01 13.70 4.07
CA THR A 27 -1.55 12.93 2.92
C THR A 27 -1.00 11.61 3.41
N PHE A 28 -1.43 10.54 2.76
CA PHE A 28 -0.91 9.20 3.00
C PHE A 28 -0.76 8.43 1.69
N LEU A 29 0.03 7.38 1.71
CA LEU A 29 0.22 6.47 0.58
C LEU A 29 -0.11 5.06 1.02
N VAL A 30 -0.84 4.38 0.16
CA VAL A 30 -1.11 2.95 0.24
C VAL A 30 -0.24 2.25 -0.78
N ALA A 31 0.52 1.24 -0.34
CA ALA A 31 1.24 0.33 -1.21
C ALA A 31 0.60 -1.05 -1.14
N VAL A 32 0.40 -1.68 -2.30
CA VAL A 32 -0.12 -3.05 -2.43
C VAL A 32 0.67 -3.80 -3.49
N GLY A 33 0.91 -5.09 -3.29
CA GLY A 33 1.55 -5.92 -4.29
C GLY A 33 1.65 -7.37 -3.88
N VAL A 34 2.47 -8.12 -4.63
CA VAL A 34 2.73 -9.53 -4.37
C VAL A 34 4.23 -9.73 -4.19
N HIS A 35 4.61 -10.56 -3.22
CA HIS A 35 5.98 -10.98 -3.00
C HIS A 35 6.01 -12.47 -2.65
N ASN A 36 6.70 -13.26 -3.47
CA ASN A 36 6.79 -14.72 -3.34
C ASN A 36 5.39 -15.37 -3.30
N ASN A 37 4.52 -15.00 -4.25
CA ASN A 37 3.13 -15.45 -4.36
C ASN A 37 2.23 -15.13 -3.15
N LYS A 38 2.62 -14.19 -2.28
CA LYS A 38 1.79 -13.72 -1.16
C LYS A 38 1.52 -12.24 -1.28
N CYS A 39 0.29 -11.83 -1.00
CA CYS A 39 -0.05 -10.42 -0.93
C CYS A 39 0.78 -9.70 0.14
N TRP A 40 1.06 -8.42 -0.09
CA TRP A 40 1.59 -7.53 0.92
C TRP A 40 0.92 -6.16 0.80
N CYS A 41 0.89 -5.43 1.92
CA CYS A 41 0.46 -4.05 1.96
C CYS A 41 1.31 -3.22 2.92
N ASP A 42 1.24 -1.91 2.74
CA ASP A 42 1.81 -0.92 3.64
C ASP A 42 1.03 0.40 3.56
N ILE A 43 1.08 1.18 4.64
CA ILE A 43 0.53 2.53 4.71
C ILE A 43 1.61 3.46 5.25
N LEU A 44 1.90 4.52 4.51
CA LEU A 44 2.76 5.60 4.96
C LEU A 44 1.87 6.80 5.29
N PRO A 45 1.59 7.08 6.57
CA PRO A 45 0.85 8.27 6.95
C PRO A 45 1.77 9.50 6.90
N ASN A 46 1.15 10.69 6.86
CA ASN A 46 1.84 11.98 7.04
C ASN A 46 2.94 12.28 6.01
N LEU A 47 2.72 11.89 4.75
CA LEU A 47 3.68 12.12 3.68
C LEU A 47 3.86 13.59 3.37
N GLN A 48 5.11 13.99 3.22
CA GLN A 48 5.48 15.33 2.81
C GLN A 48 5.19 15.56 1.32
N VAL A 49 5.07 16.82 0.91
CA VAL A 49 4.74 17.19 -0.49
C VAL A 49 5.78 16.62 -1.48
N ASP A 50 7.05 16.66 -1.08
CA ASP A 50 8.23 16.20 -1.84
C ASP A 50 8.43 14.67 -1.83
N GLN A 51 7.50 13.92 -1.26
CA GLN A 51 7.51 12.46 -1.24
C GLN A 51 6.37 11.89 -2.10
N PRO A 52 6.37 12.08 -3.44
CA PRO A 52 5.39 11.46 -4.31
C PRO A 52 5.58 9.94 -4.37
N GLY A 53 4.53 9.23 -4.80
CA GLY A 53 4.57 7.78 -4.96
C GLY A 53 5.71 7.30 -5.87
N THR A 54 6.11 8.08 -6.87
CA THR A 54 7.24 7.78 -7.75
C THR A 54 8.61 7.80 -7.05
N VAL A 55 8.76 8.55 -5.95
CA VAL A 55 9.97 8.57 -5.12
C VAL A 55 9.95 7.44 -4.09
N ILE A 56 8.78 7.19 -3.51
CA ILE A 56 8.60 6.19 -2.45
C ILE A 56 8.58 4.76 -2.99
N HIS A 57 7.87 4.51 -4.09
CA HIS A 57 7.65 3.16 -4.62
C HIS A 57 8.94 2.37 -4.88
N PRO A 58 10.00 2.94 -5.50
CA PRO A 58 11.27 2.24 -5.67
C PRO A 58 11.94 1.81 -4.35
N GLN A 59 11.64 2.48 -3.23
CA GLN A 59 12.26 2.18 -1.94
C GLN A 59 11.88 0.80 -1.40
N TYR A 60 10.70 0.27 -1.77
CA TYR A 60 10.28 -1.10 -1.42
C TYR A 60 11.15 -2.19 -2.09
N TYR A 61 11.97 -1.81 -3.07
CA TYR A 61 12.87 -2.71 -3.79
C TYR A 61 14.35 -2.48 -3.44
N ALA A 62 14.68 -1.30 -2.92
CA ALA A 62 16.03 -0.94 -2.51
C ALA A 62 16.50 -1.79 -1.32
N LYS A 63 17.69 -2.40 -1.43
CA LYS A 63 18.24 -3.24 -0.37
C LYS A 63 18.59 -2.39 0.86
N GLY A 64 18.33 -2.93 2.05
CA GLY A 64 18.68 -2.29 3.32
C GLY A 64 17.71 -1.21 3.80
N THR A 65 16.64 -0.91 3.07
CA THR A 65 15.62 0.06 3.51
C THR A 65 14.58 -0.58 4.43
N SER A 66 13.98 0.23 5.30
CA SER A 66 12.82 -0.17 6.10
C SER A 66 11.63 -0.57 5.21
N TYR A 67 11.43 0.09 4.08
CA TYR A 67 10.40 -0.25 3.09
C TYR A 67 10.56 -1.67 2.53
N ALA A 68 11.79 -2.06 2.18
CA ALA A 68 12.05 -3.41 1.70
C ALA A 68 11.83 -4.48 2.79
N VAL A 69 12.10 -4.14 4.06
CA VAL A 69 11.75 -5.01 5.20
C VAL A 69 10.24 -5.14 5.31
N GLN A 70 9.49 -4.05 5.19
CA GLN A 70 8.04 -4.02 5.29
C GLN A 70 7.38 -4.88 4.18
N ARG A 71 7.79 -4.72 2.92
CA ARG A 71 7.33 -5.58 1.80
C ARG A 71 7.55 -7.07 2.07
N ARG A 72 8.69 -7.44 2.68
CA ARG A 72 9.03 -8.86 2.97
C ARG A 72 8.21 -9.47 4.10
N LYS A 73 7.50 -8.67 4.90
CA LYS A 73 6.60 -9.19 5.94
C LYS A 73 5.37 -9.88 5.37
N VAL A 74 5.03 -9.65 4.08
CA VAL A 74 3.90 -10.29 3.38
C VAL A 74 2.58 -10.20 4.17
N LEU A 75 2.25 -9.00 4.63
CA LEU A 75 1.08 -8.74 5.47
C LEU A 75 -0.19 -8.63 4.63
N ALA A 76 -1.20 -9.44 4.98
CA ALA A 76 -2.56 -9.34 4.43
C ALA A 76 -3.40 -8.24 5.09
N SER A 77 -2.92 -7.64 6.19
CA SER A 77 -3.54 -6.47 6.78
C SER A 77 -2.50 -5.58 7.45
N TYR A 78 -2.76 -4.28 7.46
CA TYR A 78 -1.93 -3.30 8.14
C TYR A 78 -2.78 -2.12 8.59
N GLN A 79 -2.45 -1.59 9.76
CA GLN A 79 -3.14 -0.46 10.36
C GLN A 79 -2.13 0.51 10.95
N VAL A 80 -2.38 1.80 10.76
CA VAL A 80 -1.60 2.88 11.35
C VAL A 80 -2.48 4.09 11.62
N THR A 81 -2.18 4.82 12.69
CA THR A 81 -2.85 6.10 13.00
C THR A 81 -2.07 7.25 12.38
N SER A 82 -2.75 8.14 11.68
CA SER A 82 -2.13 9.35 11.12
C SER A 82 -1.94 10.43 12.19
N ALA A 83 -1.20 11.50 11.86
CA ALA A 83 -0.97 12.61 12.79
C ALA A 83 -2.23 13.42 13.08
N THR A 84 -3.24 13.36 12.20
CA THR A 84 -4.56 13.97 12.41
C THR A 84 -5.47 13.08 13.27
N GLY A 85 -5.04 11.87 13.60
CA GLY A 85 -5.77 10.93 14.47
C GLY A 85 -6.63 9.91 13.72
N HIS A 86 -6.69 9.97 12.39
CA HIS A 86 -7.43 8.97 11.60
C HIS A 86 -6.77 7.60 11.65
N GLN A 87 -7.59 6.56 11.72
CA GLN A 87 -7.15 5.18 11.62
C GLN A 87 -7.18 4.77 10.15
N LEU A 88 -6.00 4.53 9.59
CA LEU A 88 -5.84 4.06 8.21
C LEU A 88 -5.62 2.56 8.25
N THR A 89 -6.46 1.80 7.55
CA THR A 89 -6.38 0.34 7.50
C THR A 89 -6.41 -0.16 6.06
N ILE A 90 -5.57 -1.15 5.76
CA ILE A 90 -5.70 -2.01 4.59
C ILE A 90 -5.99 -3.41 5.10
N ASN A 91 -7.03 -4.05 4.56
CA ASN A 91 -7.36 -5.43 4.87
C ASN A 91 -7.69 -6.19 3.58
N TYR A 92 -6.88 -7.19 3.23
CA TYR A 92 -7.21 -8.08 2.13
C TYR A 92 -8.39 -8.97 2.52
N THR A 93 -9.52 -8.79 1.83
CA THR A 93 -10.71 -9.63 1.94
C THR A 93 -10.58 -10.92 1.12
N GLN A 94 -9.74 -10.90 0.08
CA GLN A 94 -9.25 -12.06 -0.65
C GLN A 94 -7.72 -11.96 -0.76
N ALA A 95 -7.01 -12.73 0.08
CA ALA A 95 -5.55 -12.65 0.24
C ALA A 95 -4.76 -13.75 -0.50
N GLU A 96 -5.47 -14.73 -1.06
CA GLU A 96 -4.88 -15.88 -1.75
C GLU A 96 -5.36 -15.96 -3.21
N GLY A 97 -4.60 -16.67 -4.03
CA GLY A 97 -4.88 -16.82 -5.46
C GLY A 97 -4.38 -15.65 -6.29
N GLN A 98 -4.95 -15.47 -7.48
CA GLN A 98 -4.52 -14.47 -8.46
C GLN A 98 -5.40 -13.22 -8.47
N ASP A 99 -6.66 -13.36 -8.06
CA ASP A 99 -7.61 -12.25 -7.97
C ASP A 99 -7.72 -11.81 -6.51
N LEU A 100 -6.81 -10.93 -6.11
CA LEU A 100 -6.73 -10.40 -4.76
C LEU A 100 -7.69 -9.22 -4.59
N ALA A 101 -8.28 -9.09 -3.41
CA ALA A 101 -9.15 -7.98 -3.06
C ALA A 101 -8.75 -7.42 -1.69
N ALA A 102 -8.68 -6.10 -1.58
CA ALA A 102 -8.43 -5.39 -0.33
C ALA A 102 -9.33 -4.17 -0.18
N ASP A 103 -9.73 -3.93 1.05
CA ASP A 103 -10.42 -2.72 1.46
C ASP A 103 -9.41 -1.74 2.06
N ILE A 104 -9.49 -0.48 1.63
CA ILE A 104 -8.79 0.65 2.24
C ILE A 104 -9.84 1.41 3.05
N ILE A 105 -9.66 1.45 4.37
CA ILE A 105 -10.61 2.05 5.31
C ILE A 105 -9.93 3.26 5.96
N ILE A 106 -10.60 4.41 5.90
CA ILE A 106 -10.19 5.67 6.51
C ILE A 106 -11.28 6.00 7.54
N ALA A 107 -10.93 6.01 8.83
CA ALA A 107 -11.86 6.20 9.93
C ALA A 107 -11.39 7.29 10.90
#